data_AF-A0A1F3R732-F1
#
_entry.id   AF-A0A1F3R732-F1
#
_cell.length_a   1.000
_cell.length_b   1.000
_cell.length_c   1.000
_cell.angle_alpha   90.00
_cell.angle_beta   90.00
_cell.angle_gamma   90.00
#
_symmetry.space_group_name_H-M   'P 1'
#
loop_
_entity.id
_entity.type
_entity.pdbx_description
1 polymer ?
#
loop_
_entity_poly.entity_id
_entity_poly.type
_entity_poly.pdbx_seq_one_letter_code
_entity_poly.pdbx_strand_id
1 'polypeptide(L)'
;MENLQEIKIGKGLNTILFGISKATLKNQLGQPTEIDSYNAGDDDEYLTEAWHYDEYEISASFDEEDDWRLTTLSTSSPIATLNGKKVIGMSMTEIQELVVPLDLGEGEMEDMEEDQTLLSYIDSSLNFWFEDGKLSEVQWGVLWKDEDTPKWPVPVL
;
A
#
# COMPACT_ATOMS: atom_id res chain seq x y z
N MET A 1 13.28 14.60 15.47
CA MET A 1 13.30 13.39 14.63
C MET A 1 12.13 13.55 13.69
N GLU A 2 12.35 13.53 12.38
CA GLU A 2 11.25 13.46 11.43
C GLU A 2 10.49 12.16 11.71
N ASN A 3 9.17 12.24 11.92
CA ASN A 3 8.34 11.04 11.98
C ASN A 3 8.29 10.48 10.57
N LEU A 4 9.08 9.43 10.31
CA LEU A 4 9.12 8.77 9.01
C LEU A 4 7.84 7.93 8.79
N GLN A 5 7.56 7.64 7.53
CA GLN A 5 6.54 6.68 7.12
C GLN A 5 7.22 5.37 6.73
N GLU A 6 7.36 4.44 7.67
CA GLU A 6 8.02 3.15 7.43
C GLU A 6 7.03 2.15 6.81
N ILE A 7 7.20 1.89 5.52
CA ILE A 7 6.46 0.85 4.78
C ILE A 7 6.95 -0.52 5.25
N LYS A 8 6.02 -1.35 5.71
CA LYS A 8 6.29 -2.73 6.14
C LYS A 8 5.49 -3.68 5.27
N ILE A 9 6.15 -4.24 4.24
CA ILE A 9 5.55 -5.17 3.27
C ILE A 9 4.80 -6.29 4.02
N GLY A 10 3.54 -6.50 3.63
CA GLY A 10 2.65 -7.48 4.24
C GLY A 10 2.22 -7.22 5.68
N LYS A 11 2.59 -6.07 6.27
CA LYS A 11 2.27 -5.72 7.66
C LYS A 11 1.51 -4.42 7.81
N GLY A 12 1.87 -3.36 7.07
CA GLY A 12 1.20 -2.06 7.11
C GLY A 12 2.16 -0.87 7.08
N LEU A 13 1.84 0.21 7.79
CA LEU A 13 2.60 1.47 7.85
C LEU A 13 2.94 1.82 9.30
N ASN A 14 4.22 1.97 9.65
CA ASN A 14 4.64 2.27 11.02
C ASN A 14 4.04 1.28 12.05
N THR A 15 3.05 1.72 12.84
CA THR A 15 2.30 0.93 13.83
C THR A 15 0.88 0.58 13.37
N ILE A 16 0.44 1.10 12.22
CA ILE A 16 -0.81 0.74 11.56
C ILE A 16 -0.58 -0.63 10.92
N LEU A 17 -1.42 -1.59 11.27
CA LEU A 17 -1.33 -2.96 10.78
C LEU A 17 -2.49 -3.26 9.84
N PHE A 18 -2.24 -4.07 8.81
CA PHE A 18 -3.34 -4.68 8.05
C PHE A 18 -4.22 -5.53 8.97
N GLY A 19 -5.51 -5.63 8.63
CA GLY A 19 -6.50 -6.36 9.42
C GLY A 19 -7.17 -5.54 10.52
N ILE A 20 -6.71 -4.32 10.81
CA ILE A 20 -7.38 -3.46 11.80
C ILE A 20 -8.70 -2.92 11.26
N SER A 21 -9.62 -2.58 12.17
CA SER A 21 -10.89 -1.99 11.81
C SER A 21 -10.78 -0.50 11.49
N LYS A 22 -11.75 0.01 10.73
CA LYS A 22 -12.00 1.45 10.51
C LYS A 22 -11.92 2.27 11.81
N ALA A 23 -12.54 1.78 12.89
CA ALA A 23 -12.51 2.45 14.20
C ALA A 23 -11.11 2.52 14.81
N THR A 24 -10.32 1.46 14.65
CA THR A 24 -8.92 1.42 15.12
C THR A 24 -8.06 2.42 14.36
N LEU A 25 -8.21 2.49 13.02
CA LEU A 25 -7.50 3.47 12.22
C LEU A 25 -7.90 4.91 12.61
N LYS A 26 -9.20 5.19 12.81
CA LYS A 26 -9.66 6.51 13.31
C LYS A 26 -9.04 6.90 14.65
N ASN A 27 -8.86 5.94 15.55
CA ASN A 27 -8.20 6.21 16.83
C ASN A 27 -6.71 6.53 16.69
N GLN A 28 -6.05 6.03 15.64
CA GLN A 28 -4.63 6.25 15.39
C GLN A 28 -4.35 7.53 14.58
N LEU A 29 -5.17 7.83 13.57
CA LEU A 29 -4.94 8.92 12.62
C LEU A 29 -5.96 10.06 12.68
N GLY A 30 -7.09 9.87 13.37
CA GLY A 30 -8.21 10.81 13.32
C GLY A 30 -9.18 10.52 12.16
N GLN A 31 -9.96 11.52 11.79
CA GLN A 31 -10.91 11.40 10.67
C GLN A 31 -10.17 11.46 9.33
N PRO A 32 -10.57 10.67 8.33
CA PRO A 32 -10.09 10.87 6.97
C PRO A 32 -10.60 12.21 6.43
N THR A 33 -9.84 12.79 5.50
CA THR A 33 -10.22 13.99 4.76
C THR A 33 -11.35 13.67 3.78
N GLU A 34 -11.25 12.54 3.11
CA GLU A 34 -12.20 12.07 2.10
C GLU A 34 -12.41 10.56 2.23
N ILE A 35 -13.62 10.11 1.88
CA ILE A 35 -13.98 8.70 1.82
C ILE A 35 -14.63 8.45 0.47
N ASP A 36 -13.99 7.62 -0.33
CA ASP A 36 -14.54 7.10 -1.58
C ASP A 36 -15.07 5.68 -1.38
N SER A 37 -16.09 5.32 -2.17
CA SER A 37 -16.66 3.97 -2.17
C SER A 37 -16.92 3.52 -3.59
N TYR A 38 -16.46 2.33 -3.91
CA TYR A 38 -16.61 1.72 -5.23
C TYR A 38 -16.84 0.21 -5.09
N ASN A 39 -17.45 -0.39 -6.10
CA ASN A 39 -17.54 -1.85 -6.18
C ASN A 39 -16.17 -2.42 -6.56
N ALA A 40 -15.84 -3.57 -5.99
CA ALA A 40 -14.64 -4.34 -6.21
C ALA A 40 -14.99 -5.82 -6.42
N GLY A 41 -14.06 -6.57 -6.98
CA GLY A 41 -14.23 -7.98 -7.37
C GLY A 41 -14.74 -8.17 -8.80
N ASP A 42 -14.56 -9.36 -9.36
CA ASP A 42 -14.87 -9.69 -10.76
C ASP A 42 -16.35 -9.53 -11.12
N ASP A 43 -17.24 -9.65 -10.13
CA ASP A 43 -18.70 -9.56 -10.28
C ASP A 43 -19.30 -8.27 -9.71
N ASP A 44 -18.48 -7.28 -9.33
CA ASP A 44 -18.91 -6.03 -8.66
C ASP A 44 -19.77 -6.26 -7.40
N GLU A 45 -19.60 -7.41 -6.73
CA GLU A 45 -20.47 -7.85 -5.62
C GLU A 45 -20.08 -7.21 -4.28
N TYR A 46 -18.80 -6.87 -4.09
CA TYR A 46 -18.28 -6.36 -2.83
C TYR A 46 -17.94 -4.88 -2.92
N LEU A 47 -18.06 -4.17 -1.81
CA LEU A 47 -17.64 -2.78 -1.72
C LEU A 47 -16.22 -2.63 -1.16
N THR A 48 -15.49 -1.66 -1.71
CA THR A 48 -14.27 -1.12 -1.11
C THR A 48 -14.54 0.32 -0.67
N GLU A 49 -14.10 0.66 0.54
CA GLU A 49 -14.00 2.05 1.01
C GLU A 49 -12.54 2.49 1.05
N ALA A 50 -12.18 3.49 0.26
CA ALA A 50 -10.87 4.15 0.32
C ALA A 50 -10.96 5.40 1.19
N TRP A 51 -10.15 5.46 2.24
CA TRP A 51 -10.07 6.58 3.16
C TRP A 51 -8.78 7.37 2.91
N HIS A 52 -8.92 8.62 2.52
CA HIS A 52 -7.79 9.50 2.20
C HIS A 52 -7.45 10.41 3.37
N TYR A 53 -6.15 10.52 3.64
CA TYR A 53 -5.61 11.38 4.70
C TYR A 53 -4.54 12.32 4.13
N ASP A 54 -4.97 13.41 3.49
CA ASP A 54 -4.12 14.36 2.78
C ASP A 54 -2.95 14.91 3.61
N GLU A 55 -3.16 15.17 4.91
CA GLU A 55 -2.09 15.65 5.81
C GLU A 55 -0.91 14.68 5.88
N TYR A 56 -1.18 13.38 5.74
CA TYR A 56 -0.17 12.33 5.78
C TYR A 56 0.19 11.82 4.37
N GLU A 57 -0.47 12.28 3.31
CA GLU A 57 -0.29 11.75 1.94
C GLU A 57 -0.40 10.21 1.91
N ILE A 58 -1.44 9.68 2.57
CA ILE A 58 -1.76 8.25 2.57
C ILE A 58 -3.23 7.99 2.24
N SER A 59 -3.47 6.83 1.64
CA SER A 59 -4.80 6.27 1.43
C SER A 59 -4.87 4.89 2.09
N ALA A 60 -6.03 4.55 2.66
CA ALA A 60 -6.27 3.29 3.36
C ALA A 60 -7.58 2.65 2.87
N SER A 61 -7.51 1.48 2.26
CA SER A 61 -8.69 0.78 1.72
C SER A 61 -9.18 -0.31 2.66
N PHE A 62 -10.50 -0.42 2.77
CA PHE A 62 -11.20 -1.44 3.53
C PHE A 62 -12.17 -2.19 2.63
N ASP A 63 -12.04 -3.51 2.59
CA ASP A 63 -12.84 -4.35 1.69
C ASP A 63 -13.95 -5.06 2.47
N GLU A 64 -15.16 -5.05 1.90
CA GLU A 64 -16.36 -5.68 2.49
C GLU A 64 -16.20 -7.19 2.61
N GLU A 65 -15.62 -7.84 1.60
CA GLU A 65 -15.32 -9.27 1.57
C GLU A 65 -14.43 -9.71 2.74
N ASP A 66 -13.58 -8.81 3.23
CA ASP A 66 -12.64 -9.02 4.32
C ASP A 66 -13.10 -8.48 5.68
N ASP A 67 -14.42 -8.49 5.94
CA ASP A 67 -15.05 -7.95 7.15
C ASP A 67 -14.76 -6.44 7.38
N TRP A 68 -14.62 -5.65 6.32
CA TRP A 68 -14.28 -4.22 6.40
C TRP A 68 -12.98 -3.94 7.17
N ARG A 69 -11.98 -4.78 6.95
CA ARG A 69 -10.63 -4.63 7.53
C ARG A 69 -9.70 -3.92 6.58
N LEU A 70 -8.66 -3.28 7.13
CA LEU A 70 -7.63 -2.61 6.33
C LEU A 70 -6.84 -3.65 5.53
N THR A 71 -6.96 -3.60 4.21
CA THR A 71 -6.33 -4.54 3.26
C THR A 71 -5.21 -3.89 2.47
N THR A 72 -5.37 -2.63 2.10
CA THR A 72 -4.44 -1.90 1.22
C THR A 72 -4.10 -0.52 1.76
N LEU A 73 -2.86 -0.11 1.58
CA LEU A 73 -2.36 1.22 1.87
C LEU A 73 -1.63 1.76 0.63
N SER A 74 -1.71 3.07 0.41
CA SER A 74 -0.80 3.75 -0.51
C SER A 74 -0.24 5.03 0.10
N THR A 75 0.92 5.46 -0.39
CA THR A 75 1.52 6.74 -0.02
C THR A 75 2.32 7.34 -1.17
N SER A 76 2.18 8.66 -1.32
CA SER A 76 3.01 9.51 -2.17
C SER A 76 3.97 10.39 -1.36
N SER A 77 4.12 10.11 -0.05
CA SER A 77 4.83 11.02 0.84
C SER A 77 6.34 11.02 0.65
N PRO A 78 7.03 12.19 0.56
CA PRO A 78 8.48 12.24 0.41
C PRO A 78 9.24 11.75 1.65
N ILE A 79 8.56 11.51 2.77
CA ILE A 79 9.11 10.90 3.98
C ILE A 79 8.85 9.39 4.08
N ALA A 80 8.20 8.79 3.08
CA ALA A 80 7.99 7.36 2.98
C ALA A 80 9.32 6.63 2.78
N THR A 81 9.52 5.60 3.59
CA THR A 81 10.73 4.79 3.62
C THR A 81 10.41 3.31 3.42
N LEU A 82 11.22 2.65 2.61
CA LEU A 82 11.24 1.20 2.48
C LEU A 82 12.65 0.72 2.81
N ASN A 83 12.76 -0.24 3.73
CA ASN A 83 14.05 -0.74 4.23
C ASN A 83 15.01 0.38 4.67
N GLY A 84 14.46 1.41 5.34
CA GLY A 84 15.21 2.54 5.89
C GLY A 84 15.65 3.60 4.87
N LYS A 85 15.30 3.49 3.58
CA LYS A 85 15.59 4.52 2.56
C LYS A 85 14.33 5.25 2.13
N LYS A 86 14.41 6.57 1.96
CA LYS A 86 13.33 7.35 1.34
C LYS A 86 13.18 6.93 -0.13
N VAL A 87 11.98 6.61 -0.58
CA VAL A 87 11.76 5.98 -1.91
C VAL A 87 11.11 6.89 -2.94
N ILE A 88 10.21 7.79 -2.53
CA ILE A 88 9.54 8.70 -3.46
C ILE A 88 10.58 9.58 -4.18
N GLY A 89 10.47 9.67 -5.50
CA GLY A 89 11.43 10.34 -6.39
C GLY A 89 12.65 9.51 -6.81
N MET A 90 12.76 8.25 -6.38
CA MET A 90 13.75 7.32 -6.94
C MET A 90 13.38 6.93 -8.37
N SER A 91 14.40 6.63 -9.18
CA SER A 91 14.23 6.03 -10.50
C SER A 91 13.88 4.54 -10.40
N MET A 92 13.35 3.98 -11.49
CA MET A 92 13.07 2.55 -11.62
C MET A 92 14.27 1.67 -11.23
N THR A 93 15.46 1.99 -11.75
CA THR A 93 16.68 1.22 -11.44
C THR A 93 17.03 1.28 -9.96
N GLU A 94 16.90 2.44 -9.31
CA GLU A 94 17.17 2.57 -7.87
C GLU A 94 16.18 1.76 -7.02
N ILE A 95 14.90 1.70 -7.42
CA ILE A 95 13.89 0.87 -6.76
C ILE A 95 14.17 -0.61 -6.96
N GLN A 96 14.46 -1.05 -8.19
CA GLN A 96 14.80 -2.44 -8.46
C GLN A 96 16.01 -2.88 -7.63
N GLU A 97 17.08 -2.08 -7.57
CA GLU A 97 18.26 -2.35 -6.73
C GLU A 97 17.93 -2.38 -5.22
N LEU A 98 17.03 -1.51 -4.76
CA LEU A 98 16.61 -1.46 -3.36
C LEU A 98 15.85 -2.73 -2.95
N VAL A 99 15.04 -3.29 -3.84
CA VAL A 99 14.14 -4.42 -3.53
C VAL A 99 14.73 -5.79 -3.82
N VAL A 100 15.82 -5.91 -4.61
CA VAL A 100 16.54 -7.19 -4.80
C VAL A 100 16.73 -8.00 -3.50
N PRO A 101 17.23 -7.44 -2.39
CA PRO A 101 17.48 -8.22 -1.17
C PRO A 101 16.19 -8.59 -0.40
N LEU A 102 15.02 -8.13 -0.82
CA LEU A 102 13.75 -8.34 -0.12
C LEU A 102 13.00 -9.60 -0.57
N ASP A 103 13.47 -10.28 -1.63
CA ASP A 103 12.89 -11.52 -2.15
C ASP A 103 11.39 -11.40 -2.45
N LEU A 104 11.03 -10.38 -3.25
CA LEU A 104 9.63 -10.00 -3.49
C LEU A 104 8.87 -10.86 -4.51
N GLY A 105 9.53 -11.84 -5.13
CA GLY A 105 9.04 -12.54 -6.32
C GLY A 105 9.45 -11.85 -7.62
N GLU A 106 8.80 -12.24 -8.71
CA GLU A 106 9.02 -11.65 -10.04
C GLU A 106 8.34 -10.28 -10.14
N GLY A 107 9.06 -9.29 -10.66
CA GLY A 107 8.53 -7.95 -10.90
C GLY A 107 8.02 -7.84 -12.32
N GLU A 108 6.75 -7.47 -12.48
CA GLU A 108 6.10 -7.23 -13.77
C GLU A 108 6.01 -5.73 -14.04
N MET A 109 6.34 -5.30 -15.25
CA MET A 109 6.30 -3.90 -15.66
C MET A 109 5.21 -3.69 -16.70
N GLU A 110 4.39 -2.67 -16.49
CA GLU A 110 3.33 -2.28 -17.41
C GLU A 110 3.45 -0.77 -17.69
N ASP A 111 3.60 -0.42 -18.96
CA ASP A 111 3.54 0.98 -19.41
C ASP A 111 2.07 1.38 -19.54
N MET A 112 1.70 2.45 -18.83
CA MET A 112 0.37 3.01 -18.80
C MET A 112 0.28 4.22 -19.76
N GLU A 113 -0.90 4.81 -19.88
CA GLU A 113 -1.04 6.09 -20.60
C GLU A 113 -0.36 7.24 -19.83
N GLU A 114 -0.10 8.37 -20.51
CA GLU A 114 0.38 9.61 -19.89
C GLU A 114 1.76 9.52 -19.17
N ASP A 115 2.72 8.79 -19.74
CA ASP A 115 4.08 8.64 -19.21
C ASP A 115 4.14 8.01 -17.80
N GLN A 116 3.10 7.24 -17.45
CA GLN A 116 3.05 6.42 -16.24
C GLN A 116 3.57 5.01 -16.50
N THR A 117 4.28 4.44 -15.51
CA THR A 117 4.72 3.04 -15.53
C THR A 117 4.42 2.40 -14.18
N LEU A 118 3.84 1.21 -14.19
CA LEU A 118 3.67 0.36 -13.02
C LEU A 118 4.76 -0.70 -12.95
N LEU A 119 5.41 -0.85 -11.80
CA LEU A 119 6.19 -2.04 -11.45
C LEU A 119 5.46 -2.78 -10.32
N SER A 120 4.94 -3.96 -10.61
CA SER A 120 4.15 -4.79 -9.70
C SER A 120 4.93 -6.03 -9.24
N TYR A 121 4.83 -6.34 -7.95
CA TYR A 121 5.29 -7.59 -7.34
C TYR A 121 4.09 -8.28 -6.69
N ILE A 122 3.40 -9.11 -7.48
CA ILE A 122 2.12 -9.75 -7.10
C ILE A 122 2.27 -10.58 -5.82
N ASP A 123 3.31 -11.42 -5.75
CA ASP A 123 3.60 -12.30 -4.59
C ASP A 123 3.78 -11.53 -3.27
N SER A 124 4.17 -10.25 -3.37
CA SER A 124 4.38 -9.35 -2.23
C SER A 124 3.28 -8.32 -2.06
N SER A 125 2.25 -8.35 -2.91
CA SER A 125 1.15 -7.39 -2.96
C SER A 125 1.69 -5.94 -2.95
N LEU A 126 2.65 -5.64 -3.82
CA LEU A 126 3.38 -4.38 -3.82
C LEU A 126 3.45 -3.79 -5.23
N ASN A 127 3.02 -2.54 -5.34
CA ASN A 127 3.00 -1.77 -6.57
C ASN A 127 3.84 -0.49 -6.39
N PHE A 128 4.66 -0.20 -7.39
CA PHE A 128 5.43 1.02 -7.51
C PHE A 128 4.95 1.77 -8.75
N TRP A 129 4.33 2.92 -8.54
CA TRP A 129 3.85 3.78 -9.62
C TRP A 129 4.90 4.84 -9.92
N PHE A 130 5.27 4.95 -11.19
CA PHE A 130 6.23 5.93 -11.68
C PHE A 130 5.53 6.91 -12.60
N GLU A 131 5.86 8.19 -12.44
CA GLU A 131 5.49 9.30 -13.32
C GLU A 131 6.78 10.00 -13.74
N ASP A 132 6.94 10.32 -15.03
CA ASP A 132 8.15 10.94 -15.57
C ASP A 132 9.45 10.18 -15.19
N GLY A 133 9.35 8.85 -15.09
CA GLY A 133 10.46 7.96 -14.69
C GLY A 133 10.87 8.06 -13.21
N LYS A 134 10.04 8.66 -12.36
CA LYS A 134 10.25 8.85 -10.92
C LYS A 134 9.11 8.23 -10.14
N LEU A 135 9.45 7.53 -9.05
CA LEU A 135 8.46 6.93 -8.18
C LEU A 135 7.57 8.01 -7.57
N SER A 136 6.28 8.00 -7.90
CA SER A 136 5.27 8.94 -7.41
C SER A 136 4.45 8.35 -6.26
N GLU A 137 4.18 7.04 -6.29
CA GLU A 137 3.41 6.35 -5.26
C GLU A 137 3.92 4.93 -5.01
N VAL A 138 3.85 4.51 -3.74
CA VAL A 138 3.91 3.09 -3.35
C VAL A 138 2.56 2.67 -2.85
N GLN A 139 2.02 1.58 -3.40
CA GLN A 139 0.80 0.93 -2.93
C GLN A 139 1.16 -0.49 -2.49
N TRP A 140 0.68 -0.91 -1.32
CA TRP A 140 0.94 -2.25 -0.82
C TRP A 140 -0.24 -2.80 -0.02
N GLY A 141 -0.36 -4.13 -0.06
CA GLY A 141 -1.46 -4.85 0.55
C GLY A 141 -1.04 -5.83 1.64
N VAL A 142 -2.06 -6.41 2.27
CA VAL A 142 -1.95 -7.66 3.03
C VAL A 142 -1.46 -8.77 2.10
N LEU A 143 -0.64 -9.69 2.63
CA LEU A 143 -0.25 -10.88 1.88
C LEU A 143 -1.33 -11.94 1.92
N TRP A 144 -1.36 -12.80 0.92
CA TRP A 144 -2.37 -13.85 0.79
C TRP A 144 -1.75 -15.23 1.01
N LYS A 145 -2.50 -16.16 1.61
CA LYS A 145 -2.06 -17.57 1.74
C LYS A 145 -2.42 -18.39 0.51
N ASP A 146 -3.54 -18.04 -0.08
CA ASP A 146 -4.19 -18.57 -1.27
C ASP A 146 -5.09 -17.44 -1.81
N GLU A 147 -5.84 -17.70 -2.88
CA GLU A 147 -6.62 -16.69 -3.62
C GLU A 147 -7.59 -15.90 -2.73
N ASP A 148 -8.13 -16.51 -1.67
CA ASP A 148 -9.22 -15.90 -0.88
C ASP A 148 -8.86 -15.68 0.60
N THR A 149 -7.66 -16.08 1.04
CA THR A 149 -7.31 -16.06 2.48
C THR A 149 -6.22 -15.04 2.79
N PRO A 150 -6.56 -13.87 3.36
CA PRO A 150 -5.58 -12.89 3.80
C PRO A 150 -4.76 -13.42 4.99
N LYS A 151 -3.45 -13.20 4.93
CA LYS A 151 -2.48 -13.48 5.98
C LYS A 151 -2.33 -12.24 6.86
N TRP A 152 -3.32 -12.02 7.73
CA TRP A 152 -3.30 -10.92 8.68
C TRP A 152 -2.00 -10.93 9.52
N PRO A 153 -1.32 -9.77 9.66
CA PRO A 153 -0.19 -9.66 10.57
C PRO A 153 -0.70 -9.84 12.00
N VAL A 154 -0.33 -10.94 12.64
CA VAL A 154 -0.60 -11.10 14.08
C VAL A 154 0.14 -9.99 14.84
N PRO A 155 -0.48 -9.37 15.86
CA PRO A 155 0.25 -8.48 16.75
C PRO A 155 1.47 -9.23 17.28
N VAL A 156 2.67 -8.67 17.08
CA VAL A 156 3.87 -9.19 17.74
C VAL A 156 3.67 -8.91 19.24
N LEU A 157 3.35 -9.96 19.98
CA LEU A 157 3.29 -9.95 21.45
C LEU A 157 4.71 -9.84 22.03
#